data_AF-J3EYR0-F1
#
_entry.id   AF-J3EYR0-F1
#
_cell.length_a   1.000
_cell.length_b   1.000
_cell.length_c   1.000
_cell.angle_alpha   90.00
_cell.angle_beta   90.00
_cell.angle_gamma   90.00
#
_symmetry.space_group_name_H-M   'P 1'
#
loop_
_entity.id
_entity.type
_entity.pdbx_description
1 polymer ?
#
loop_
_entity_poly.entity_id
_entity_poly.type
_entity_poly.pdbx_seq_one_letter_code
_entity_poly.pdbx_strand_id
1 'polypeptide(L)'
;MLSEGIWTHLGAEQDAYFTVDSIGTPFAGGGLNTGLRDLARFSEMLRNNGRFDGQQIVPQAVVDDIRRGGDKQIFAKAGYDLLKGWSYRSMWWVTDKEGGAFMARGVHGQRIYVDPKAEMVSVRYASHPVASNSANDPVTLPAFDALAAYLSKLPLSTAYEEEIPMITTTTHAIEGRQITAYLDIVSAESVQGINVIRDVFAGMRDFFGGRSQTLERALKEARIQATDEIKERARALQADAVVGLDFEISMPSGKGGMVVVFVTGTAVKLN
;
A
#
# COMPACT_ATOMS: atom_id res chain seq x y z
N MET A 1 -5.59 -26.66 12.66
CA MET A 1 -6.32 -25.51 13.29
C MET A 1 -5.81 -24.14 12.87
N LEU A 2 -4.68 -23.59 13.39
CA LEU A 2 -4.28 -22.21 13.01
C LEU A 2 -3.93 -22.09 11.52
N SER A 3 -3.15 -23.04 11.01
CA SER A 3 -2.77 -23.09 9.59
C SER A 3 -4.03 -23.16 8.70
N GLU A 4 -4.81 -24.23 8.86
CA GLU A 4 -6.02 -24.50 8.06
C GLU A 4 -7.14 -23.46 8.23
N GLY A 5 -7.30 -22.89 9.43
CA GLY A 5 -8.44 -22.01 9.71
C GLY A 5 -8.16 -20.53 9.49
N ILE A 6 -6.89 -20.12 9.44
CA ILE A 6 -6.51 -18.71 9.33
C ILE A 6 -5.35 -18.54 8.35
N TRP A 7 -4.20 -19.16 8.60
CA TRP A 7 -2.93 -18.80 7.93
C TRP A 7 -2.98 -19.00 6.41
N THR A 8 -3.52 -20.14 5.95
CA THR A 8 -3.62 -20.46 4.52
C THR A 8 -4.62 -19.59 3.76
N HIS A 9 -5.51 -18.90 4.46
CA HIS A 9 -6.51 -18.02 3.87
C HIS A 9 -6.05 -16.56 3.76
N LEU A 10 -4.93 -16.19 4.39
CA LEU A 10 -4.44 -14.81 4.41
C LEU A 10 -3.58 -14.43 3.21
N GLY A 11 -3.29 -15.37 2.28
CA GLY A 11 -2.29 -15.13 1.24
C GLY A 11 -0.90 -14.85 1.83
N ALA A 12 -0.56 -15.53 2.93
CA ALA A 12 0.73 -15.38 3.58
C ALA A 12 1.87 -15.79 2.63
N GLU A 13 2.94 -14.99 2.60
CA GLU A 13 4.11 -15.24 1.75
C GLU A 13 5.03 -16.30 2.36
N GLN A 14 4.96 -16.50 3.68
CA GLN A 14 5.85 -17.39 4.42
C GLN A 14 5.07 -18.26 5.41
N ASP A 15 5.63 -19.44 5.68
CA ASP A 15 5.15 -20.28 6.77
C ASP A 15 5.39 -19.60 8.12
N ALA A 16 4.37 -19.67 8.98
CA ALA A 16 4.52 -19.38 10.40
C ALA A 16 4.81 -20.66 11.18
N TYR A 17 5.50 -20.53 12.30
CA TYR A 17 5.82 -21.67 13.16
C TYR A 17 5.66 -21.32 14.63
N PHE A 18 5.36 -22.35 15.42
CA PHE A 18 5.35 -22.28 16.87
C PHE A 18 6.58 -22.95 17.45
N THR A 19 7.13 -22.36 18.51
CA THR A 19 7.92 -23.12 19.47
C THR A 19 7.02 -24.17 20.14
N VAL A 20 7.49 -25.40 20.20
CA VAL A 20 6.80 -26.54 20.82
C VAL A 20 7.61 -27.11 21.98
N ASP A 21 6.93 -27.76 22.92
CA ASP A 21 7.59 -28.57 23.95
C ASP A 21 8.09 -29.91 23.39
N SER A 22 8.68 -30.75 24.25
CA SER A 22 9.27 -32.04 23.87
C SER A 22 8.27 -33.08 23.33
N ILE A 23 6.97 -32.85 23.50
CA ILE A 23 5.92 -33.75 22.99
C ILE A 23 5.09 -33.12 21.86
N GLY A 24 5.49 -31.93 21.39
CA GLY A 24 4.88 -31.23 20.26
C GLY A 24 3.75 -30.26 20.63
N THR A 25 3.54 -29.95 21.92
CA THR A 25 2.53 -28.97 22.33
C THR A 25 3.00 -27.55 21.99
N PRO A 26 2.24 -26.75 21.22
CA PRO A 26 2.64 -25.40 20.86
C PRO A 26 2.52 -24.44 22.05
N PHE A 27 3.51 -23.57 22.21
CA PHE A 27 3.44 -22.47 23.17
C PHE A 27 2.55 -21.34 22.64
N ALA A 28 1.23 -21.52 22.72
CA ALA A 28 0.25 -20.59 22.17
C ALA A 28 0.28 -19.17 22.79
N GLY A 29 0.82 -19.03 24.02
CA GLY A 29 0.88 -17.75 24.73
C GLY A 29 1.96 -16.78 24.23
N GLY A 30 2.92 -17.24 23.43
CA GLY A 30 4.02 -16.37 22.95
C GLY A 30 5.05 -17.00 22.02
N GLY A 31 4.87 -18.25 21.60
CA GLY A 31 5.82 -18.99 20.77
C GLY A 31 5.61 -18.85 19.26
N LEU A 32 4.67 -18.02 18.81
CA LEU A 32 4.37 -17.83 17.39
C LEU A 32 5.42 -16.92 16.72
N ASN A 33 5.98 -17.39 15.61
CA ASN A 33 6.90 -16.64 14.76
C ASN A 33 6.29 -16.51 13.36
N THR A 34 6.33 -15.30 12.80
CA THR A 34 5.71 -15.01 11.49
C THR A 34 6.52 -13.97 10.71
N GLY A 35 6.31 -13.88 9.40
CA GLY A 35 6.76 -12.74 8.60
C GLY A 35 6.00 -11.45 8.99
N LEU A 36 6.71 -10.32 9.03
CA LEU A 36 6.10 -9.03 9.44
C LEU A 36 4.91 -8.63 8.55
N ARG A 37 5.03 -8.83 7.24
CA ARG A 37 3.96 -8.54 6.27
C ARG A 37 2.76 -9.47 6.44
N ASP A 38 3.00 -10.74 6.74
CA ASP A 38 1.92 -11.72 6.93
C ASP A 38 1.14 -11.44 8.23
N LEU A 39 1.83 -10.99 9.28
CA LEU A 39 1.16 -10.51 10.47
C LEU A 39 0.36 -9.22 10.21
N ALA A 40 0.82 -8.37 9.30
CA ALA A 40 0.04 -7.21 8.86
C ALA A 40 -1.22 -7.64 8.08
N ARG A 41 -1.16 -8.67 7.23
CA ARG A 41 -2.35 -9.26 6.57
C ARG A 41 -3.36 -9.79 7.58
N PHE A 42 -2.90 -10.55 8.58
CA PHE A 42 -3.75 -11.00 9.69
C PHE A 42 -4.42 -9.83 10.42
N SER A 43 -3.67 -8.76 10.66
CA SER A 43 -4.16 -7.59 11.38
C SER A 43 -5.15 -6.78 10.53
N GLU A 44 -4.90 -6.71 9.22
CA GLU A 44 -5.78 -6.06 8.24
C GLU A 44 -7.09 -6.82 8.05
N MET A 45 -7.04 -8.16 8.12
CA MET A 45 -8.24 -8.99 8.19
C MET A 45 -9.13 -8.61 9.38
N LEU A 46 -8.54 -8.34 10.55
CA LEU A 46 -9.27 -7.87 11.72
C LEU A 46 -9.77 -6.42 11.60
N ARG A 47 -9.03 -5.55 10.90
CA ARG A 47 -9.51 -4.19 10.58
C ARG A 47 -10.77 -4.26 9.69
N ASN A 48 -10.77 -5.19 8.74
CA ASN A 48 -11.84 -5.42 7.76
C ASN A 48 -12.89 -6.44 8.23
N ASN A 49 -13.22 -6.43 9.53
CA ASN A 49 -14.33 -7.20 10.11
C ASN A 49 -14.23 -8.72 9.85
N GLY A 50 -13.01 -9.25 9.83
CA GLY A 50 -12.74 -10.66 9.63
C GLY A 50 -12.57 -11.07 8.17
N ARG A 51 -12.57 -10.10 7.24
CA ARG A 51 -12.43 -10.34 5.81
C ARG A 51 -11.05 -9.96 5.30
N PHE A 52 -10.54 -10.77 4.38
CA PHE A 52 -9.32 -10.48 3.64
C PHE A 52 -9.45 -11.06 2.24
N ASP A 53 -9.02 -10.32 1.22
CA ASP A 53 -9.03 -10.75 -0.19
C ASP A 53 -10.38 -11.36 -0.63
N GLY A 54 -11.48 -10.65 -0.32
CA GLY A 54 -12.85 -11.07 -0.65
C GLY A 54 -13.44 -12.19 0.24
N GLN A 55 -12.62 -12.91 1.00
CA GLN A 55 -13.05 -14.05 1.82
C GLN A 55 -13.39 -13.63 3.26
N GLN A 56 -14.37 -14.30 3.88
CA GLN A 56 -14.62 -14.18 5.32
C GLN A 56 -13.83 -15.27 6.06
N ILE A 57 -12.74 -14.89 6.70
CA ILE A 57 -11.83 -15.84 7.37
C ILE A 57 -12.26 -16.05 8.83
N VAL A 58 -12.48 -14.95 9.55
CA VAL A 58 -12.99 -14.98 10.93
C VAL A 58 -14.38 -14.37 10.94
N PRO A 59 -15.40 -14.95 11.60
CA PRO A 59 -16.74 -14.35 11.64
C PRO A 59 -16.71 -12.92 12.17
N GLN A 60 -17.44 -12.00 11.52
CA GLN A 60 -17.52 -10.59 11.95
C GLN A 60 -17.89 -10.45 13.44
N ALA A 61 -18.78 -11.32 13.94
CA ALA A 61 -19.17 -11.34 15.34
C ALA A 61 -17.98 -11.46 16.32
N VAL A 62 -16.89 -12.13 15.93
CA VAL A 62 -15.66 -12.22 16.75
C VAL A 62 -14.94 -10.87 16.80
N VAL A 63 -14.86 -10.16 15.69
CA VAL A 63 -14.24 -8.83 15.63
C VAL A 63 -15.08 -7.81 16.39
N ASP A 64 -16.40 -7.86 16.23
CA ASP A 64 -17.34 -7.03 16.99
C ASP A 64 -17.24 -7.31 18.49
N ASP A 65 -17.06 -8.58 18.86
CA ASP A 65 -16.83 -8.98 20.25
C ASP A 65 -15.55 -8.37 20.82
N ILE A 66 -14.43 -8.44 20.08
CA ILE A 66 -13.18 -7.80 20.47
C ILE A 66 -13.38 -6.29 20.67
N ARG A 67 -13.95 -5.60 19.67
CA ARG A 67 -14.12 -4.13 19.68
C ARG A 67 -15.08 -3.64 20.76
N ARG A 68 -16.02 -4.47 21.20
CA ARG A 68 -16.92 -4.15 22.33
C ARG A 68 -16.14 -3.87 23.62
N GLY A 69 -14.97 -4.49 23.78
CA GLY A 69 -14.17 -4.35 24.98
C GLY A 69 -14.74 -5.10 26.18
N GLY A 70 -13.92 -5.19 27.22
CA GLY A 70 -14.26 -5.80 28.49
C GLY A 70 -14.79 -4.79 29.51
N ASP A 71 -14.98 -5.25 30.74
CA ASP A 71 -15.35 -4.37 31.85
C ASP A 71 -14.16 -3.47 32.24
N LYS A 72 -14.34 -2.16 32.05
CA LYS A 72 -13.33 -1.13 32.34
C LYS A 72 -13.05 -0.98 33.84
N GLN A 73 -14.04 -1.21 34.70
CA GLN A 73 -13.86 -1.13 36.15
C GLN A 73 -13.03 -2.31 36.67
N ILE A 74 -13.25 -3.51 36.11
CA ILE A 74 -12.41 -4.67 36.40
C ILE A 74 -10.99 -4.43 35.90
N PHE A 75 -10.84 -3.96 34.66
CA PHE A 75 -9.53 -3.66 34.09
C PHE A 75 -8.75 -2.62 34.89
N ALA A 76 -9.41 -1.55 35.36
CA ALA A 76 -8.76 -0.50 36.15
C ALA A 76 -8.08 -1.01 37.42
N LYS A 77 -8.56 -2.10 38.02
CA LYS A 77 -7.96 -2.72 39.21
C LYS A 77 -6.56 -3.30 38.96
N ALA A 78 -6.20 -3.56 37.71
CA ALA A 78 -4.88 -4.05 37.34
C ALA A 78 -3.77 -2.98 37.46
N GLY A 79 -4.13 -1.70 37.63
CA GLY A 79 -3.17 -0.65 37.97
C GLY A 79 -2.24 -0.22 36.82
N TYR A 80 -2.68 -0.33 35.56
CA TYR A 80 -1.90 0.13 34.41
C TYR A 80 -2.01 1.66 34.24
N ASP A 81 -1.05 2.40 34.80
CA ASP A 81 -1.06 3.87 34.79
C ASP A 81 -1.15 4.50 33.38
N LEU A 82 -0.55 3.86 32.39
CA LEU A 82 -0.51 4.34 30.99
C LEU A 82 -1.73 3.92 30.17
N LEU A 83 -2.63 3.09 30.71
CA LEU A 83 -3.78 2.51 29.98
C LEU A 83 -5.11 2.82 30.68
N LYS A 84 -5.22 4.01 31.27
CA LYS A 84 -6.44 4.43 31.96
C LYS A 84 -7.61 4.46 30.98
N GLY A 85 -8.76 3.91 31.40
CA GLY A 85 -9.97 3.85 30.57
C GLY A 85 -10.02 2.70 29.56
N TRP A 86 -8.93 1.93 29.42
CA TRP A 86 -8.86 0.78 28.54
C TRP A 86 -9.63 -0.43 29.12
N SER A 87 -9.77 -1.46 28.31
CA SER A 87 -10.29 -2.76 28.74
C SER A 87 -9.54 -3.91 28.07
N TYR A 88 -9.88 -5.14 28.44
CA TYR A 88 -9.32 -6.34 27.82
C TYR A 88 -10.44 -7.32 27.47
N ARG A 89 -10.42 -7.86 26.25
CA ARG A 89 -11.43 -8.82 25.77
C ARG A 89 -10.85 -9.74 24.71
N SER A 90 -11.15 -11.03 24.81
CA SER A 90 -10.86 -12.02 23.77
C SER A 90 -9.40 -12.01 23.30
N MET A 91 -8.48 -11.85 24.25
CA MET A 91 -7.02 -11.72 24.09
C MET A 91 -6.48 -10.36 23.58
N TRP A 92 -7.34 -9.35 23.43
CA TRP A 92 -6.97 -8.02 22.94
C TRP A 92 -7.10 -6.93 23.99
N TRP A 93 -6.16 -5.98 23.97
CA TRP A 93 -6.22 -4.73 24.73
C TRP A 93 -7.02 -3.72 23.91
N VAL A 94 -8.13 -3.24 24.46
CA VAL A 94 -9.05 -2.35 23.76
C VAL A 94 -8.89 -0.95 24.33
N THR A 95 -8.56 0.01 23.45
CA THR A 95 -8.25 1.38 23.85
C THR A 95 -9.50 2.13 24.31
N ASP A 96 -9.30 3.24 25.00
CA ASP A 96 -10.36 4.18 25.36
C ASP A 96 -10.71 5.18 24.24
N LYS A 97 -10.02 5.09 23.10
CA LYS A 97 -10.20 6.01 21.98
C LYS A 97 -11.55 5.84 21.29
N GLU A 98 -12.10 6.99 20.89
CA GLU A 98 -13.22 7.05 19.95
C GLU A 98 -12.78 6.48 18.59
N GLY A 99 -13.45 5.43 18.11
CA GLY A 99 -13.06 4.71 16.89
C GLY A 99 -12.73 3.23 17.10
N GLY A 100 -12.70 2.78 18.36
CA GLY A 100 -12.63 1.36 18.69
C GLY A 100 -11.30 0.71 18.34
N ALA A 101 -10.19 1.45 18.45
CA ALA A 101 -8.86 0.89 18.24
C ALA A 101 -8.52 -0.14 19.33
N PHE A 102 -7.80 -1.19 18.94
CA PHE A 102 -7.44 -2.32 19.80
C PHE A 102 -6.09 -2.90 19.38
N MET A 103 -5.43 -3.63 20.29
CA MET A 103 -4.07 -4.08 20.07
C MET A 103 -3.69 -5.35 20.82
N ALA A 104 -2.76 -6.11 20.24
CA ALA A 104 -2.02 -7.17 20.90
C ALA A 104 -0.66 -6.64 21.36
N ARG A 105 -0.24 -7.06 22.55
CA ARG A 105 0.99 -6.56 23.21
C ARG A 105 1.86 -7.72 23.63
N GLY A 106 3.06 -7.80 23.06
CA GLY A 106 4.11 -8.73 23.48
C GLY A 106 5.24 -8.01 24.22
N VAL A 107 5.93 -8.76 25.08
CA VAL A 107 7.14 -8.30 25.77
C VAL A 107 8.23 -7.91 24.76
N HIS A 108 9.22 -7.14 25.20
CA HIS A 108 10.32 -6.66 24.35
C HIS A 108 9.87 -5.77 23.17
N GLY A 109 8.62 -5.28 23.18
CA GLY A 109 8.11 -4.28 22.25
C GLY A 109 7.31 -4.80 21.06
N GLN A 110 6.87 -6.06 21.07
CA GLN A 110 6.02 -6.58 19.98
C GLN A 110 4.64 -5.93 20.02
N ARG A 111 4.12 -5.51 18.86
CA ARG A 111 2.79 -4.89 18.75
C ARG A 111 2.06 -5.32 17.49
N ILE A 112 0.77 -5.53 17.64
CA ILE A 112 -0.23 -5.40 16.57
C ILE A 112 -1.18 -4.32 17.04
N TYR A 113 -1.30 -3.22 16.31
CA TYR A 113 -2.23 -2.13 16.59
C TYR A 113 -3.19 -1.98 15.41
N VAL A 114 -4.48 -2.04 15.68
CA VAL A 114 -5.55 -1.94 14.69
C VAL A 114 -6.43 -0.74 15.03
N ASP A 115 -6.53 0.20 14.10
CA ASP A 115 -7.31 1.42 14.23
C ASP A 115 -8.29 1.53 13.06
N PRO A 116 -9.54 1.06 13.24
CA PRO A 116 -10.53 1.10 12.17
C PRO A 116 -10.88 2.53 11.74
N LYS A 117 -10.89 3.49 12.68
CA LYS A 117 -11.25 4.88 12.38
C LYS A 117 -10.19 5.58 11.53
N ALA A 118 -8.92 5.29 11.76
CA ALA A 118 -7.82 5.80 10.96
C ALA A 118 -7.50 4.92 9.73
N GLU A 119 -8.29 3.87 9.47
CA GLU A 119 -8.04 2.86 8.44
C GLU A 119 -6.61 2.30 8.47
N MET A 120 -6.09 2.07 9.67
CA MET A 120 -4.68 1.80 9.89
C MET A 120 -4.45 0.49 10.63
N VAL A 121 -3.44 -0.24 10.18
CA VAL A 121 -2.77 -1.31 10.92
C VAL A 121 -1.31 -0.95 11.11
N SER A 122 -0.79 -1.19 12.31
CA SER A 122 0.65 -1.14 12.56
C SER A 122 1.11 -2.43 13.23
N VAL A 123 2.10 -3.08 12.63
CA VAL A 123 2.77 -4.24 13.20
C VAL A 123 4.21 -3.89 13.49
N ARG A 124 4.67 -4.27 14.68
CA ARG A 124 6.04 -4.03 15.12
C ARG A 124 6.61 -5.28 15.77
N TYR A 125 7.76 -5.69 15.26
CA TYR A 125 8.70 -6.54 15.98
C TYR A 125 9.82 -5.71 16.58
N ALA A 126 10.23 -6.07 17.78
CA ALA A 126 11.31 -5.40 18.50
C ALA A 126 12.07 -6.37 19.41
N SER A 127 13.25 -5.98 19.84
CA SER A 127 14.07 -6.74 20.79
C SER A 127 14.53 -5.82 21.93
N HIS A 128 13.59 -5.08 22.51
CA HIS A 128 13.89 -4.09 23.54
C HIS A 128 14.54 -4.77 24.76
N PRO A 129 15.63 -4.24 25.34
CA PRO A 129 16.37 -4.91 26.42
C PRO A 129 15.51 -5.12 27.68
N VAL A 130 14.57 -4.22 27.95
CA VAL A 130 13.59 -4.36 29.02
C VAL A 130 12.32 -5.00 28.47
N ALA A 131 11.95 -6.17 29.02
CA ALA A 131 10.79 -6.95 28.58
C ALA A 131 9.45 -6.23 28.80
N SER A 132 9.34 -5.45 29.89
CA SER A 132 8.08 -4.81 30.29
C SER A 132 7.53 -3.86 29.22
N ASN A 133 6.22 -3.91 29.01
CA ASN A 133 5.51 -2.98 28.15
C ASN A 133 5.60 -1.54 28.65
N SER A 134 5.65 -1.31 29.97
CA SER A 134 5.76 0.04 30.55
C SER A 134 7.04 0.76 30.14
N ALA A 135 8.11 0.02 29.78
CA ALA A 135 9.33 0.61 29.24
C ALA A 135 9.20 1.06 27.77
N ASN A 136 8.20 0.56 27.05
CA ASN A 136 8.01 0.81 25.61
C ASN A 136 6.82 1.74 25.32
N ASP A 137 5.76 1.65 26.13
CA ASP A 137 4.50 2.36 25.91
C ASP A 137 4.65 3.89 25.84
N PRO A 138 5.49 4.56 26.66
CA PRO A 138 5.68 6.02 26.58
C PRO A 138 6.17 6.53 25.22
N VAL A 139 6.81 5.68 24.42
CA VAL A 139 7.25 6.01 23.06
C VAL A 139 6.29 5.44 22.02
N THR A 140 5.81 4.22 22.23
CA THR A 140 5.08 3.45 21.22
C THR A 140 3.65 3.92 21.05
N LEU A 141 2.94 4.21 22.15
CA LEU A 141 1.54 4.63 22.07
C LEU A 141 1.42 6.02 21.41
N PRO A 142 2.20 7.05 21.80
CA PRO A 142 2.14 8.34 21.11
C PRO A 142 2.53 8.27 19.63
N ALA A 143 3.40 7.33 19.25
CA ALA A 143 3.76 7.13 17.84
C ALA A 143 2.56 6.63 17.03
N PHE A 144 1.77 5.68 17.55
CA PHE A 144 0.54 5.25 16.88
C PHE A 144 -0.50 6.37 16.80
N ASP A 145 -0.62 7.18 17.86
CA ASP A 145 -1.52 8.34 17.88
C ASP A 145 -1.12 9.36 16.80
N ALA A 146 0.17 9.66 16.69
CA ALA A 146 0.70 10.57 15.69
C ALA A 146 0.48 10.06 14.27
N LEU A 147 0.69 8.77 14.02
CA LEU A 147 0.41 8.14 12.72
C LEU A 147 -1.08 8.20 12.37
N ALA A 148 -1.96 7.82 13.29
CA ALA A 148 -3.41 7.88 13.09
C ALA A 148 -3.90 9.31 12.82
N ALA A 149 -3.37 10.30 13.55
CA ALA A 149 -3.68 11.71 13.36
C ALA A 149 -3.15 12.27 12.03
N TYR A 150 -2.01 11.76 11.55
CA TYR A 150 -1.48 12.12 10.24
C TYR A 150 -2.33 11.55 9.11
N LEU A 151 -2.65 10.24 9.17
CA LEU A 151 -3.46 9.57 8.14
C LEU A 151 -4.87 10.15 8.06
N SER A 152 -5.49 10.50 9.19
CA SER A 152 -6.82 11.14 9.21
C SER A 152 -6.87 12.52 8.53
N LYS A 153 -5.72 13.18 8.31
CA LYS A 153 -5.63 14.47 7.59
C LYS A 153 -5.44 14.29 6.10
N LEU A 154 -4.98 13.11 5.67
CA LEU A 154 -4.92 12.82 4.26
C LEU A 154 -6.37 12.76 3.77
N PRO A 155 -6.66 13.25 2.55
CA PRO A 155 -7.94 12.96 1.94
C PRO A 155 -8.10 11.44 2.01
N LEU A 156 -9.24 10.97 2.54
CA LEU A 156 -9.64 9.59 2.35
C LEU A 156 -9.41 9.33 0.88
N SER A 157 -8.55 8.35 0.57
CA SER A 157 -8.52 7.83 -0.78
C SER A 157 -9.97 7.42 -1.02
N THR A 158 -10.72 8.23 -1.78
CA THR A 158 -11.79 7.66 -2.59
C THR A 158 -11.17 6.42 -3.17
N ALA A 159 -11.80 5.27 -2.92
CA ALA A 159 -11.34 4.01 -3.43
C ALA A 159 -10.70 4.29 -4.78
N TYR A 160 -9.40 4.04 -4.91
CA TYR A 160 -8.99 3.55 -6.20
C TYR A 160 -9.89 2.32 -6.32
N GLU A 161 -11.02 2.47 -7.06
CA GLU A 161 -11.42 1.38 -7.92
C GLU A 161 -10.09 0.87 -8.45
N GLU A 162 -9.80 -0.41 -8.24
CA GLU A 162 -8.73 -1.05 -8.98
C GLU A 162 -9.14 -0.95 -10.47
N GLU A 163 -9.03 0.24 -11.08
CA GLU A 163 -8.54 0.36 -12.42
C GLU A 163 -7.19 -0.35 -12.33
N ILE A 164 -7.21 -1.64 -12.67
CA ILE A 164 -6.00 -2.39 -12.97
C ILE A 164 -5.19 -1.46 -13.85
N PRO A 165 -4.04 -0.94 -13.37
CA PRO A 165 -3.37 0.13 -14.07
C PRO A 165 -3.02 -0.39 -15.47
N MET A 166 -3.55 0.28 -16.50
CA MET A 166 -3.34 -0.05 -17.91
C MET A 166 -1.86 -0.35 -18.13
N ILE A 167 -1.53 -1.61 -18.40
CA ILE A 167 -0.13 -2.04 -18.52
C ILE A 167 0.40 -1.46 -19.84
N THR A 168 1.45 -0.65 -19.79
CA THR A 168 2.12 -0.13 -20.99
C THR A 168 3.53 -0.69 -21.05
N THR A 169 3.88 -1.36 -22.15
CA THR A 169 5.23 -1.92 -22.35
C THR A 169 5.74 -1.71 -23.77
N THR A 170 7.05 -1.54 -23.92
CA THR A 170 7.73 -1.49 -25.23
C THR A 170 7.86 -2.87 -25.87
N THR A 171 7.70 -3.95 -25.10
CA THR A 171 7.72 -5.33 -25.60
C THR A 171 6.37 -5.74 -26.20
N HIS A 172 6.36 -6.73 -27.09
CA HIS A 172 5.13 -7.23 -27.72
C HIS A 172 4.36 -8.27 -26.87
N ALA A 173 4.83 -8.58 -25.66
CA ALA A 173 4.24 -9.57 -24.76
C ALA A 173 4.40 -9.15 -23.28
N ILE A 174 3.58 -9.70 -22.39
CA ILE A 174 3.64 -9.44 -20.95
C ILE A 174 3.89 -10.77 -20.24
N GLU A 175 4.96 -10.86 -19.45
CA GLU A 175 5.29 -12.09 -18.73
C GLU A 175 4.17 -12.49 -17.76
N GLY A 176 3.77 -13.76 -17.78
CA GLY A 176 2.71 -14.27 -16.91
C GLY A 176 1.28 -13.91 -17.34
N ARG A 177 1.07 -13.15 -18.43
CA ARG A 177 -0.26 -12.80 -18.97
C ARG A 177 -0.33 -13.11 -20.46
N GLN A 178 -1.38 -13.78 -20.91
CA GLN A 178 -1.60 -14.05 -22.34
C GLN A 178 -2.52 -12.99 -22.94
N ILE A 179 -2.18 -12.54 -24.16
CA ILE A 179 -3.03 -11.66 -24.96
C ILE A 179 -4.20 -12.49 -25.51
N THR A 180 -5.43 -12.13 -25.12
CA THR A 180 -6.66 -12.82 -25.51
C THR A 180 -7.33 -12.18 -26.72
N ALA A 181 -7.15 -10.87 -26.92
CA ALA A 181 -7.62 -10.16 -28.10
C ALA A 181 -6.73 -8.94 -28.41
N TYR A 182 -6.58 -8.64 -29.70
CA TYR A 182 -6.01 -7.39 -30.20
C TYR A 182 -7.16 -6.47 -30.58
N LEU A 183 -7.21 -5.27 -29.99
CA LEU A 183 -8.34 -4.36 -30.14
C LEU A 183 -8.12 -3.40 -31.30
N ASP A 184 -7.09 -2.55 -31.20
CA ASP A 184 -6.71 -1.61 -32.26
C ASP A 184 -5.27 -1.09 -32.04
N ILE A 185 -4.72 -0.44 -33.05
CA ILE A 185 -3.53 0.40 -32.91
C ILE A 185 -3.95 1.73 -32.29
N VAL A 186 -3.32 2.09 -31.18
CA VAL A 186 -3.51 3.37 -30.51
C VAL A 186 -2.28 4.24 -30.71
N SER A 187 -2.50 5.52 -30.96
CA SER A 187 -1.45 6.53 -31.06
C SER A 187 -1.82 7.76 -30.24
N ALA A 188 -0.83 8.56 -29.84
CA ALA A 188 -1.05 9.88 -29.28
C ALA A 188 0.14 10.80 -29.58
N GLU A 189 -0.08 12.10 -29.52
CA GLU A 189 0.95 13.10 -29.73
C GLU A 189 0.95 14.17 -28.62
N SER A 190 2.13 14.51 -28.09
CA SER A 190 2.30 15.65 -27.19
C SER A 190 3.17 16.71 -27.87
N VAL A 191 2.65 17.95 -27.91
CA VAL A 191 3.35 19.10 -28.48
C VAL A 191 3.75 20.06 -27.35
N GLN A 192 5.05 20.27 -27.18
CA GLN A 192 5.59 21.26 -26.24
C GLN A 192 5.97 22.54 -26.99
N GLY A 193 5.35 23.66 -26.60
CA GLY A 193 5.41 24.94 -27.30
C GLY A 193 6.61 25.84 -26.96
N ILE A 194 6.76 26.91 -27.76
CA ILE A 194 7.92 27.81 -27.81
C ILE A 194 8.32 28.45 -26.47
N ASN A 195 7.41 28.65 -25.52
CA ASN A 195 7.74 29.28 -24.23
C ASN A 195 8.61 28.35 -23.35
N VAL A 196 8.29 27.05 -23.32
CA VAL A 196 9.08 26.04 -22.60
C VAL A 196 10.47 25.93 -23.22
N ILE A 197 10.56 25.95 -24.55
CA ILE A 197 11.82 25.78 -25.29
C ILE A 197 12.65 27.07 -25.30
N ARG A 198 12.03 28.26 -25.32
CA ARG A 198 12.73 29.53 -25.17
C ARG A 198 13.40 29.63 -23.79
N ASP A 199 12.73 29.18 -22.74
CA ASP A 199 13.31 29.14 -21.39
C ASP A 199 14.47 28.13 -21.31
N VAL A 200 14.39 27.02 -22.04
CA VAL A 200 15.49 26.03 -22.21
C VAL A 200 16.70 26.65 -22.93
N PHE A 201 16.49 27.34 -24.06
CA PHE A 201 17.58 27.92 -24.86
C PHE A 201 18.15 29.23 -24.27
N ALA A 202 17.34 30.02 -23.56
CA ALA A 202 17.81 31.21 -22.85
C ALA A 202 18.76 30.84 -21.71
N GLY A 203 18.51 29.72 -21.01
CA GLY A 203 19.41 29.17 -19.98
C GLY A 203 20.67 28.48 -20.53
N MET A 204 20.74 28.18 -21.82
CA MET A 204 21.91 27.53 -22.45
C MET A 204 23.01 28.52 -22.88
N ARG A 205 22.76 29.83 -22.87
CA ARG A 205 23.81 30.81 -23.27
C ARG A 205 24.94 30.90 -22.24
N ASP A 206 24.69 30.49 -21.00
CA ASP A 206 25.64 30.60 -19.89
C ASP A 206 26.23 29.25 -19.42
N PHE A 207 25.90 28.13 -20.06
CA PHE A 207 26.29 26.80 -19.58
C PHE A 207 26.88 25.92 -20.68
N PHE A 208 28.21 25.83 -20.70
CA PHE A 208 28.95 24.90 -21.56
C PHE A 208 28.57 23.43 -21.27
N GLY A 209 28.11 22.72 -22.31
CA GLY A 209 28.55 21.34 -22.63
C GLY A 209 28.08 20.15 -21.76
N GLY A 210 27.20 20.32 -20.78
CA GLY A 210 26.62 19.23 -19.97
C GLY A 210 25.13 19.02 -20.25
N ARG A 211 24.61 17.78 -20.11
CA ARG A 211 23.20 17.38 -20.34
C ARG A 211 22.22 18.47 -19.91
N SER A 212 21.46 19.03 -20.85
CA SER A 212 20.51 20.11 -20.58
C SER A 212 19.32 19.57 -19.77
N GLN A 213 19.38 19.71 -18.45
CA GLN A 213 18.33 19.28 -17.51
C GLN A 213 16.95 19.83 -17.89
N THR A 214 16.91 21.01 -18.50
CA THR A 214 15.69 21.67 -18.94
C THR A 214 15.09 21.01 -20.19
N LEU A 215 15.92 20.59 -21.16
CA LEU A 215 15.46 19.81 -22.32
C LEU A 215 15.01 18.41 -21.90
N GLU A 216 15.76 17.76 -21.02
CA GLU A 216 15.39 16.46 -20.45
C GLU A 216 14.04 16.53 -19.73
N ARG A 217 13.77 17.62 -19.00
CA ARG A 217 12.48 17.87 -18.36
C ARG A 217 11.33 18.03 -19.36
N ALA A 218 11.51 18.85 -20.40
CA ALA A 218 10.49 19.05 -21.43
C ALA A 218 10.16 17.74 -22.18
N LEU A 219 11.18 16.94 -22.49
CA LEU A 219 11.00 15.62 -23.11
C LEU A 219 10.30 14.62 -22.17
N LYS A 220 10.61 14.66 -20.88
CA LYS A 220 9.96 13.82 -19.87
C LYS A 220 8.47 14.19 -19.74
N GLU A 221 8.16 15.48 -19.64
CA GLU A 221 6.78 15.97 -19.55
C GLU A 221 5.98 15.61 -20.81
N ALA A 222 6.56 15.79 -22.00
CA ALA A 222 5.94 15.37 -23.25
C ALA A 222 5.66 13.87 -23.32
N ARG A 223 6.60 13.01 -22.87
CA ARG A 223 6.40 11.56 -22.83
C ARG A 223 5.30 11.15 -21.86
N ILE A 224 5.22 11.78 -20.69
CA ILE A 224 4.16 11.50 -19.70
C ILE A 224 2.81 11.83 -20.32
N GLN A 225 2.66 13.03 -20.88
CA GLN A 225 1.40 13.46 -21.49
C GLN A 225 0.96 12.54 -22.64
N ALA A 226 1.89 12.19 -23.55
CA ALA A 226 1.60 11.28 -24.64
C ALA A 226 1.22 9.87 -24.13
N THR A 227 1.87 9.39 -23.07
CA THR A 227 1.57 8.08 -22.45
C THR A 227 0.22 8.07 -21.74
N ASP A 228 -0.19 9.19 -21.13
CA ASP A 228 -1.50 9.27 -20.48
C ASP A 228 -2.62 9.29 -21.52
N GLU A 229 -2.44 10.02 -22.62
CA GLU A 229 -3.42 10.06 -23.70
C GLU A 229 -3.57 8.70 -24.42
N ILE A 230 -2.47 7.98 -24.70
CA ILE A 230 -2.57 6.65 -25.31
C ILE A 230 -3.27 5.65 -24.38
N LYS A 231 -3.10 5.78 -23.04
CA LYS A 231 -3.84 4.98 -22.06
C LYS A 231 -5.34 5.30 -22.06
N GLU A 232 -5.71 6.57 -22.18
CA GLU A 232 -7.12 6.98 -22.29
C GLU A 232 -7.77 6.41 -23.55
N ARG A 233 -7.09 6.50 -24.70
CA ARG A 233 -7.57 5.90 -25.96
C ARG A 233 -7.71 4.38 -25.84
N ALA A 234 -6.75 3.71 -25.20
CA ALA A 234 -6.82 2.28 -24.94
C ALA A 234 -7.97 1.91 -23.97
N ARG A 235 -8.21 2.73 -22.93
CA ARG A 235 -9.35 2.57 -22.01
C ARG A 235 -10.69 2.73 -22.74
N ALA A 236 -10.80 3.65 -23.69
CA ALA A 236 -12.01 3.80 -24.51
C ALA A 236 -12.32 2.55 -25.34
N LEU A 237 -11.30 1.77 -25.70
CA LEU A 237 -11.42 0.46 -26.35
C LEU A 237 -11.62 -0.70 -25.35
N GLN A 238 -11.74 -0.39 -24.06
CA GLN A 238 -11.78 -1.36 -22.97
C GLN A 238 -10.52 -2.25 -22.93
N ALA A 239 -9.35 -1.79 -23.35
CA ALA A 239 -8.12 -2.57 -23.27
C ALA A 239 -7.65 -2.79 -21.82
N ASP A 240 -6.89 -3.86 -21.60
CA ASP A 240 -6.22 -4.10 -20.32
C ASP A 240 -4.74 -3.69 -20.38
N ALA A 241 -4.16 -3.64 -21.59
CA ALA A 241 -2.78 -3.24 -21.81
C ALA A 241 -2.56 -2.58 -23.19
N VAL A 242 -1.46 -1.83 -23.32
CA VAL A 242 -0.87 -1.40 -24.59
C VAL A 242 0.53 -2.00 -24.70
N VAL A 243 0.74 -2.83 -25.72
CA VAL A 243 2.03 -3.50 -25.98
C VAL A 243 2.72 -2.91 -27.19
N GLY A 244 4.04 -3.08 -27.26
CA GLY A 244 4.86 -2.57 -28.36
C GLY A 244 4.89 -1.06 -28.44
N LEU A 245 4.92 -0.35 -27.29
CA LEU A 245 5.06 1.10 -27.29
C LEU A 245 6.34 1.53 -28.00
N ASP A 246 6.19 2.39 -28.99
CA ASP A 246 7.28 3.08 -29.67
C ASP A 246 7.11 4.60 -29.54
N PHE A 247 8.22 5.29 -29.30
CA PHE A 247 8.25 6.74 -29.12
C PHE A 247 9.10 7.40 -30.20
N GLU A 248 8.48 8.25 -31.00
CA GLU A 248 9.17 9.08 -31.99
C GLU A 248 9.23 10.53 -31.50
N ILE A 249 10.42 11.12 -31.50
CA ILE A 249 10.62 12.51 -31.09
C ILE A 249 11.00 13.32 -32.32
N SER A 250 10.19 14.33 -32.65
CA SER A 250 10.44 15.25 -33.75
C SER A 250 10.63 16.67 -33.25
N MET A 251 11.64 17.34 -33.79
CA MET A 251 11.92 18.77 -33.53
C MET A 251 11.89 19.51 -34.87
N PRO A 252 10.71 19.93 -35.35
CA PRO A 252 10.58 20.59 -36.64
C PRO A 252 11.47 21.82 -36.71
N SER A 253 12.33 21.88 -37.72
CA SER A 253 13.26 22.99 -37.95
C SER A 253 12.52 24.20 -38.55
N GLY A 254 11.78 24.93 -37.72
CA GLY A 254 11.08 26.16 -38.08
C GLY A 254 11.23 27.23 -36.98
N LYS A 255 10.83 28.48 -37.26
CA LYS A 255 10.91 29.65 -36.35
C LYS A 255 10.16 29.51 -35.01
N GLY A 256 9.66 28.31 -34.69
CA GLY A 256 8.73 28.04 -33.59
C GLY A 256 9.29 27.25 -32.41
N GLY A 257 10.52 26.72 -32.45
CA GLY A 257 11.15 25.99 -31.32
C GLY A 257 10.17 25.07 -30.60
N MET A 258 9.79 23.96 -31.24
CA MET A 258 8.79 22.99 -30.73
C MET A 258 9.40 21.60 -30.64
N VAL A 259 8.96 20.84 -29.63
CA VAL A 259 9.25 19.41 -29.50
C VAL A 259 7.92 18.68 -29.59
N VAL A 260 7.84 17.70 -30.48
CA VAL A 260 6.68 16.83 -30.64
C VAL A 260 7.09 15.41 -30.30
N VAL A 261 6.35 14.75 -29.42
CA VAL A 261 6.52 13.34 -29.08
C VAL A 261 5.31 12.58 -29.58
N PHE A 262 5.53 11.67 -30.50
CA PHE A 262 4.55 10.68 -30.93
C PHE A 262 4.76 9.40 -30.14
N VAL A 263 3.67 8.77 -29.74
CA VAL A 263 3.68 7.43 -29.16
C VAL A 263 2.69 6.57 -29.93
N THR A 264 3.08 5.34 -30.23
CA THR A 264 2.21 4.34 -30.88
C THR A 264 2.33 3.02 -30.15
N GLY A 265 1.27 2.21 -30.19
CA GLY A 265 1.24 0.88 -29.58
C GLY A 265 -0.02 0.12 -29.96
N THR A 266 -0.13 -1.13 -29.53
CA THR A 266 -1.32 -1.96 -29.78
C THR A 266 -2.10 -2.17 -28.49
N ALA A 267 -3.36 -1.77 -28.47
CA ALA A 267 -4.28 -2.00 -27.36
C ALA A 267 -4.75 -3.47 -27.38
N VAL A 268 -4.63 -4.15 -26.25
CA VAL A 268 -4.91 -5.59 -26.12
C VAL A 268 -5.72 -5.92 -24.87
N LYS A 269 -6.45 -7.04 -24.94
CA LYS A 269 -7.06 -7.71 -23.80
C LYS A 269 -6.15 -8.82 -23.28
N LEU A 270 -6.13 -9.00 -21.97
CA LEU A 270 -5.35 -10.02 -21.28
C LEU A 270 -6.28 -11.06 -20.63
N ASN A 271 -5.71 -12.23 -20.30
CA ASN A 271 -6.38 -13.24 -19.48
C ASN A 271 -6.21 -12.99 -17.97
#